data_AF-A0A7S1T3W3-F1
#
_entry.id   AF-A0A7S1T3W3-F1
#
_cell.length_a   1.000
_cell.length_b   1.000
_cell.length_c   1.000
_cell.angle_alpha   90.00
_cell.angle_beta   90.00
_cell.angle_gamma   90.00
#
_symmetry.space_group_name_H-M   'P 1'
#
loop_
_entity.id
_entity.type
_entity.pdbx_description
1 polymer ?
#
loop_
_entity_poly.entity_id
_entity_poly.type
_entity_poly.pdbx_seq_one_letter_code
_entity_poly.pdbx_strand_id
1 'polypeptide(L)'
;CALRGEAMRQICDFGPHELSTLAWAFANGGDHSPALFYEISTQAAPLVQRCNAHTLATLLWAFAHGGYRSATLFQAALPTARLLLREFSAQEMTMVLWAYAETGHRGTPLFEDAAKHIVRADVLQ
;
A
#
# COMPACT_ATOMS: atom_id res chain seq x y z
N CYS A 1 4.35 0.13 -23.42
CA CYS A 1 5.36 -0.78 -23.99
C CYS A 1 4.96 -2.25 -23.75
N ALA A 2 5.51 -3.20 -24.50
CA ALA A 2 5.14 -4.62 -24.47
C ALA A 2 5.01 -5.24 -23.07
N LEU A 3 5.85 -4.80 -22.12
CA LEU A 3 5.79 -5.18 -20.70
C LEU A 3 4.43 -4.91 -20.04
N ARG A 4 3.77 -3.78 -20.35
CA ARG A 4 2.43 -3.46 -19.84
C ARG A 4 1.37 -4.42 -20.39
N GLY A 5 1.49 -4.80 -21.66
CA GLY A 5 0.57 -5.74 -22.30
C GLY A 5 0.66 -7.12 -21.69
N GLU A 6 1.88 -7.59 -21.40
CA GLU A 6 2.10 -8.89 -20.77
C GLU A 6 1.69 -8.88 -19.29
N ALA A 7 2.04 -7.83 -18.54
CA ALA A 7 1.62 -7.68 -17.15
C ALA A 7 0.09 -7.73 -17.00
N MET A 8 -0.65 -7.09 -17.93
CA MET A 8 -2.12 -7.12 -17.92
C MET A 8 -2.70 -8.52 -18.12
N ARG A 9 -2.00 -9.41 -18.85
CA ARG A 9 -2.49 -10.78 -19.12
C ARG A 9 -2.31 -11.71 -17.93
N GLN A 10 -1.30 -11.46 -17.09
CA GLN A 10 -0.93 -12.34 -15.97
C GLN A 10 -1.33 -11.77 -14.60
N ILE A 11 -1.88 -10.56 -14.54
CA ILE A 11 -2.15 -9.86 -13.27
C ILE A 11 -3.08 -10.65 -12.33
N CYS A 12 -3.96 -11.47 -12.89
CA CYS A 12 -4.89 -12.32 -12.13
C CYS A 12 -4.19 -13.45 -11.37
N ASP A 13 -2.97 -13.83 -11.77
CA ASP A 13 -2.19 -14.90 -11.15
C ASP A 13 -1.20 -14.37 -10.11
N PHE A 14 -1.09 -13.04 -9.97
CA PHE A 14 -0.10 -12.42 -9.09
C PHE A 14 -0.54 -12.47 -7.62
N GLY A 15 0.42 -12.80 -6.75
CA GLY A 15 0.25 -12.71 -5.32
C GLY A 15 0.42 -11.28 -4.80
N PRO A 16 0.22 -11.07 -3.49
CA PRO A 16 0.34 -9.74 -2.88
C PRO A 16 1.70 -9.08 -3.12
N HIS A 17 2.77 -9.87 -3.02
CA HIS A 17 4.13 -9.36 -3.19
C HIS A 17 4.39 -8.92 -4.63
N GLU A 18 4.01 -9.74 -5.62
CA GLU A 18 4.14 -9.44 -7.04
C GLU A 18 3.34 -8.18 -7.43
N LEU A 19 2.10 -8.05 -6.93
CA LEU A 19 1.28 -6.87 -7.15
C LEU A 19 1.91 -5.60 -6.54
N SER A 20 2.47 -5.70 -5.34
CA SER A 20 3.15 -4.56 -4.69
C SER A 20 4.40 -4.12 -5.46
N THR A 21 5.21 -5.07 -5.90
CA THR A 21 6.44 -4.82 -6.66
C THR A 21 6.13 -4.25 -8.04
N LEU A 22 5.08 -4.77 -8.70
CA LEU A 22 4.61 -4.24 -9.98
C LEU A 22 4.15 -2.79 -9.83
N ALA A 23 3.30 -2.50 -8.83
CA ALA A 23 2.83 -1.15 -8.56
C ALA A 23 4.02 -0.20 -8.31
N TRP A 24 4.97 -0.60 -7.47
CA TRP A 24 6.15 0.19 -7.15
C TRP A 24 7.02 0.47 -8.37
N ALA A 25 7.28 -0.54 -9.21
CA ALA A 25 8.11 -0.39 -10.40
C ALA A 25 7.49 0.61 -11.40
N PHE A 26 6.18 0.53 -11.63
CA PHE A 26 5.48 1.45 -12.53
C PHE A 26 5.35 2.86 -11.94
N ALA A 27 5.12 2.99 -10.62
CA ALA A 27 5.10 4.28 -9.95
C ALA A 27 6.45 5.00 -10.05
N ASN A 28 7.57 4.31 -9.75
CA ASN A 28 8.91 4.89 -9.83
C ASN A 28 9.40 5.11 -11.26
N GLY A 29 8.96 4.27 -12.20
CA GLY A 29 9.30 4.41 -13.61
C GLY A 29 8.66 5.62 -14.29
N GLY A 30 7.80 6.37 -13.61
CA GLY A 30 7.07 7.52 -14.17
C GLY A 30 6.04 7.12 -15.23
N ASP A 31 5.69 5.84 -15.35
CA ASP A 31 4.67 5.38 -16.29
C ASP A 31 3.28 5.63 -15.69
N HIS A 32 2.60 6.64 -16.25
CA HIS A 32 1.23 6.95 -15.91
C HIS A 32 0.27 6.00 -16.65
N SER A 33 0.14 4.77 -16.16
CA SER A 33 -0.83 3.78 -16.63
C SER A 33 -2.01 3.59 -15.65
N PRO A 34 -3.05 4.45 -15.67
CA PRO A 34 -4.23 4.32 -14.82
C PRO A 34 -4.93 2.96 -14.91
N ALA A 35 -5.01 2.38 -16.11
CA ALA A 35 -5.62 1.07 -16.32
C ALA A 35 -4.87 -0.05 -15.57
N LEU A 36 -3.54 0.02 -15.51
CA LEU A 36 -2.75 -0.95 -14.76
C LEU A 36 -2.98 -0.80 -13.26
N PHE A 37 -2.96 0.42 -12.73
CA PHE A 37 -3.21 0.66 -11.30
C PHE A 37 -4.64 0.30 -10.89
N TYR A 38 -5.61 0.48 -11.79
CA TYR A 38 -6.97 -0.01 -11.58
C TYR A 38 -6.97 -1.53 -11.38
N GLU A 39 -6.39 -2.29 -12.31
CA GLU A 39 -6.33 -3.76 -12.21
C GLU A 39 -5.48 -4.26 -11.03
N ILE A 40 -4.38 -3.58 -10.70
CA ILE A 40 -3.64 -3.90 -9.47
C ILE A 40 -4.56 -3.71 -8.26
N SER A 41 -5.34 -2.64 -8.22
CA SER A 41 -6.20 -2.38 -7.06
C SER A 41 -7.36 -3.37 -6.92
N THR A 42 -7.95 -3.81 -8.04
CA THR A 42 -9.03 -4.81 -8.04
C THR A 42 -8.52 -6.16 -7.54
N GLN A 43 -7.31 -6.57 -7.94
CA GLN A 43 -6.71 -7.83 -7.51
C GLN A 43 -6.10 -7.75 -6.10
N ALA A 44 -5.49 -6.62 -5.73
CA ALA A 44 -4.86 -6.47 -4.43
C ALA A 44 -5.86 -6.29 -3.29
N ALA A 45 -7.00 -5.61 -3.52
CA ALA A 45 -8.01 -5.35 -2.49
C ALA A 45 -8.48 -6.61 -1.72
N PRO A 46 -8.84 -7.74 -2.36
CA PRO A 46 -9.19 -8.97 -1.63
C PRO A 46 -7.97 -9.67 -0.99
N LEU A 47 -6.76 -9.34 -1.44
CA LEU A 47 -5.53 -9.97 -0.99
C LEU A 47 -4.81 -9.21 0.14
N VAL A 48 -5.24 -7.99 0.48
CA VAL A 48 -4.56 -7.14 1.48
C VAL A 48 -4.39 -7.81 2.84
N GLN A 49 -5.29 -8.71 3.24
CA GLN A 49 -5.18 -9.45 4.51
C GLN A 49 -4.05 -10.48 4.50
N ARG A 50 -3.54 -10.85 3.32
CA ARG A 50 -2.40 -11.76 3.13
C ARG A 50 -1.07 -11.01 3.01
N CYS A 51 -1.09 -9.68 2.97
CA CYS A 51 0.13 -8.89 2.93
C CYS A 51 0.85 -8.95 4.28
N ASN A 52 2.17 -9.09 4.24
CA ASN A 52 3.02 -8.73 5.37
C ASN A 52 3.22 -7.19 5.42
N ALA A 53 3.86 -6.71 6.49
CA ALA A 53 4.16 -5.29 6.71
C ALA A 53 4.81 -4.64 5.48
N HIS A 54 5.91 -5.22 4.99
CA HIS A 54 6.63 -4.70 3.84
C HIS A 54 5.78 -4.59 2.58
N THR A 55 5.06 -5.66 2.24
CA THR A 55 4.21 -5.74 1.04
C THR A 55 3.10 -4.70 1.09
N LEU A 56 2.45 -4.55 2.26
CA LEU A 56 1.37 -3.58 2.43
C LEU A 56 1.90 -2.13 2.33
N ALA A 57 3.03 -1.84 2.96
CA ALA A 57 3.64 -0.51 2.93
C ALA A 57 4.06 -0.11 1.51
N THR A 58 4.74 -1.01 0.79
CA THR A 58 5.18 -0.80 -0.60
C THR A 58 3.98 -0.60 -1.54
N LEU A 59 2.93 -1.41 -1.40
CA LEU A 59 1.73 -1.28 -2.22
C LEU A 59 1.04 0.08 -2.01
N LEU A 60 0.76 0.46 -0.76
CA LEU A 60 0.07 1.73 -0.47
C LEU A 60 0.91 2.94 -0.89
N TRP A 61 2.22 2.89 -0.64
CA TRP A 61 3.14 3.94 -1.07
C TRP A 61 3.16 4.07 -2.59
N ALA A 62 3.21 2.96 -3.34
CA ALA A 62 3.24 3.00 -4.80
C ALA A 62 1.99 3.67 -5.39
N PHE A 63 0.82 3.38 -4.83
CA PHE A 63 -0.43 4.03 -5.22
C PHE A 63 -0.42 5.53 -4.92
N ALA A 64 -0.01 5.91 -3.71
CA ALA A 64 0.08 7.32 -3.33
C ALA A 64 1.11 8.09 -4.18
N HIS A 65 2.31 7.53 -4.36
CA HIS A 65 3.40 8.12 -5.14
C HIS A 65 3.05 8.24 -6.63
N GLY A 66 2.40 7.23 -7.20
CA GLY A 66 1.92 7.26 -8.59
C GLY A 66 0.73 8.22 -8.81
N GLY A 67 0.19 8.84 -7.76
CA GLY A 67 -0.97 9.72 -7.84
C GLY A 67 -2.31 8.98 -7.99
N TYR A 68 -2.34 7.67 -7.75
CA TYR A 68 -3.52 6.82 -7.91
C TYR A 68 -4.27 6.64 -6.59
N ARG A 69 -5.41 7.32 -6.47
CA ARG A 69 -6.26 7.26 -5.28
C ARG A 69 -7.31 6.15 -5.41
N SER A 70 -6.95 4.92 -5.04
CA SER A 70 -7.92 3.82 -4.96
C SER A 70 -8.56 3.76 -3.57
N ALA A 71 -9.71 4.43 -3.40
CA ALA A 71 -10.45 4.42 -2.13
C ALA A 71 -10.75 2.99 -1.66
N THR A 72 -11.12 2.09 -2.58
CA THR A 72 -11.38 0.67 -2.31
C THR A 72 -10.16 -0.02 -1.69
N LEU A 73 -8.97 0.18 -2.28
CA LEU A 73 -7.74 -0.43 -1.77
C LEU A 73 -7.37 0.09 -0.38
N PHE A 74 -7.41 1.41 -0.17
CA PHE A 74 -7.05 2.03 1.10
C PHE A 74 -8.04 1.67 2.21
N GLN A 75 -9.34 1.63 1.91
CA GLN A 75 -10.35 1.17 2.87
C GLN A 75 -10.19 -0.31 3.22
N ALA A 76 -9.91 -1.17 2.23
CA ALA A 76 -9.66 -2.59 2.47
C ALA A 76 -8.36 -2.84 3.26
N ALA A 77 -7.33 -2.03 3.03
CA ALA A 77 -6.03 -2.13 3.68
C ALA A 77 -6.04 -1.63 5.13
N LEU A 78 -6.98 -0.77 5.52
CA LEU A 78 -6.98 -0.09 6.82
C LEU A 78 -6.99 -1.07 8.02
N PRO A 79 -7.86 -2.10 8.07
CA PRO A 79 -7.80 -3.08 9.14
C PRO A 79 -6.46 -3.80 9.23
N THR A 80 -5.90 -4.23 8.09
CA THR A 80 -4.59 -4.90 8.05
C THR A 80 -3.47 -3.97 8.50
N ALA A 81 -3.48 -2.70 8.06
CA ALA A 81 -2.48 -1.72 8.47
C ALA A 81 -2.49 -1.49 9.98
N ARG A 82 -3.67 -1.47 10.61
CA ARG A 82 -3.80 -1.35 12.08
C ARG A 82 -3.28 -2.60 12.81
N LEU A 83 -3.52 -3.78 12.26
CA LEU A 83 -3.02 -5.04 12.83
C LEU A 83 -1.49 -5.13 12.76
N LEU A 84 -0.89 -4.68 11.65
CA LEU A 84 0.55 -4.73 11.40
C LEU A 84 1.33 -3.58 12.04
N LEU A 85 0.71 -2.71 12.84
CA LEU A 85 1.37 -1.54 13.46
C LEU A 85 2.66 -1.88 14.22
N ARG A 86 2.70 -3.05 14.88
CA ARG A 86 3.86 -3.54 15.63
C ARG A 86 4.93 -4.21 14.77
N GLU A 87 4.57 -4.61 13.56
CA GLU A 87 5.45 -5.30 12.62
C GLU A 87 6.13 -4.34 11.65
N PHE A 88 5.57 -3.14 11.44
CA PHE A 88 6.21 -2.12 10.63
C PHE A 88 7.53 -1.65 11.26
N SER A 89 8.57 -1.61 10.43
CA SER A 89 9.73 -0.77 10.70
C SER A 89 9.34 0.72 10.69
N ALA A 90 10.22 1.57 11.22
CA ALA A 90 10.00 3.03 11.20
C ALA A 90 9.80 3.58 9.78
N GLN A 91 10.54 3.04 8.80
CA GLN A 91 10.42 3.43 7.40
C GLN A 91 9.05 3.02 6.83
N GLU A 92 8.63 1.77 7.04
CA GLU A 92 7.36 1.27 6.52
C GLU A 92 6.17 1.98 7.16
N MET A 93 6.22 2.26 8.46
CA MET A 93 5.20 3.04 9.15
C MET A 93 5.09 4.45 8.56
N THR A 94 6.22 5.10 8.28
CA THR A 94 6.25 6.41 7.62
C THR A 94 5.64 6.34 6.22
N MET A 95 5.99 5.32 5.43
CA MET A 95 5.43 5.11 4.09
C MET A 95 3.91 4.96 4.12
N VAL A 96 3.38 4.15 5.04
CA VAL A 96 1.94 3.93 5.19
C VAL A 96 1.24 5.22 5.61
N LEU A 97 1.70 5.89 6.68
CA LEU A 97 1.06 7.11 7.18
C LEU A 97 1.08 8.23 6.12
N TRP A 98 2.19 8.39 5.41
CA TRP A 98 2.29 9.33 4.31
C TRP A 98 1.32 8.97 3.18
N ALA A 99 1.23 7.71 2.78
CA ALA A 99 0.30 7.27 1.73
C ALA A 99 -1.17 7.54 2.09
N TYR A 100 -1.57 7.29 3.33
CA TYR A 100 -2.92 7.65 3.80
C TYR A 100 -3.15 9.17 3.81
N ALA A 101 -2.13 9.95 4.17
CA ALA A 101 -2.23 11.41 4.16
C ALA A 101 -2.37 11.99 2.74
N GLU A 102 -1.56 11.50 1.80
CA GLU A 102 -1.49 11.96 0.41
C GLU A 102 -2.74 11.60 -0.40
N THR A 103 -3.33 10.44 -0.11
CA THR A 103 -4.55 9.97 -0.77
C THR A 103 -5.85 10.52 -0.15
N GLY A 104 -5.75 11.38 0.87
CA GLY A 104 -6.91 12.04 1.50
C GLY A 104 -7.59 11.25 2.61
N HIS A 105 -6.99 10.14 3.07
CA HIS A 105 -7.50 9.29 4.14
C HIS A 105 -6.95 9.69 5.54
N ARG A 106 -6.77 11.00 5.77
CA ARG A 106 -6.21 11.57 7.02
C ARG A 106 -7.08 11.32 8.25
N GLY A 107 -8.40 11.20 8.08
CA GLY A 107 -9.36 10.97 9.18
C GLY A 107 -9.47 9.50 9.63
N THR A 108 -8.49 8.66 9.30
CA THR A 108 -8.52 7.25 9.69
C THR A 108 -7.99 7.07 11.11
N PRO A 109 -8.49 6.08 11.87
CA PRO A 109 -7.99 5.77 13.22
C PRO A 109 -6.51 5.32 13.23
N LEU A 110 -5.93 5.07 12.04
CA LEU A 110 -4.54 4.66 11.87
C LEU A 110 -3.54 5.67 12.46
N PHE A 111 -3.77 6.97 12.28
CA PHE A 111 -2.85 8.00 12.79
C PHE A 111 -2.81 8.03 14.31
N GLU A 112 -3.98 7.95 14.96
CA GLU A 112 -4.05 7.89 16.42
C GLU A 112 -3.44 6.60 16.97
N ASP A 113 -3.69 5.47 16.32
CA ASP A 113 -3.15 4.18 16.74
C ASP A 113 -1.63 4.12 16.56
N ALA A 114 -1.10 4.68 15.46
CA ALA A 114 0.34 4.82 15.25
C ALA A 114 0.99 5.75 16.28
N ALA A 115 0.37 6.89 16.61
CA ALA A 115 0.86 7.79 17.65
C ALA A 115 0.93 7.10 19.02
N LYS A 116 -0.12 6.36 19.41
CA LYS A 116 -0.13 5.57 20.65
C LYS A 116 0.95 4.48 20.64
N HIS A 117 1.22 3.88 19.48
CA HIS A 117 2.26 2.87 19.33
C HIS A 117 3.66 3.44 19.53
N ILE A 118 3.97 4.56 18.88
CA ILE A 118 5.28 5.23 18.97
C ILE A 118 5.57 5.70 20.40
N VAL A 119 4.60 6.36 21.05
CA VAL A 119 4.77 6.84 22.44
C VAL A 119 5.02 5.69 23.40
N ARG A 120 4.35 4.54 23.22
CA ARG A 120 4.58 3.36 24.07
C ARG A 120 5.95 2.72 23.86
N ALA A 121 6.46 2.73 22.62
CA ALA A 121 7.79 2.21 22.33
C ALA A 121 8.88 3.05 23.00
N ASP A 122 8.72 4.38 23.00
CA ASP A 122 9.68 5.34 23.58
C ASP A 122 9.71 5.28 25.12
N VAL A 123 8.59 4.95 25.78
CA VAL A 123 8.49 4.83 27.25
C VAL A 123 9.06 3.50 27.78
N LEU A 124 9.32 2.52 26.91
CA LEU A 124 9.85 1.20 27.27
C LEU A 124 11.35 1.03 26.96
N GLN A 125 12.04 2.11 26.56
CA GLN A 125 13.50 2.16 26.40
C GLN A 125 14.15 3.01 27.49
#